data_AF-A0A2D6MK32-F1
#
_entry.id   AF-A0A2D6MK32-F1
#
_cell.length_a   1.000
_cell.length_b   1.000
_cell.length_c   1.000
_cell.angle_alpha   90.00
_cell.angle_beta   90.00
_cell.angle_gamma   90.00
#
_symmetry.space_group_name_H-M   'P 1'
#
loop_
_entity.id
_entity.type
_entity.pdbx_description
1 polymer ?
#
loop_
_entity_poly.entity_id
_entity_poly.type
_entity_poly.pdbx_seq_one_letter_code
_entity_poly.pdbx_strand_id
1 'polypeptide(L)' 'MKKHLILKLNTELFRASGILTLILFLLETLKEGYVSFYLNPVIVLVIFLVSGVVWLFDKNEPDSTFTLSER' A
#
# COMPACT_ATOMS: atom_id res chain seq x y z
N MET A 1 5.16 19.41 -10.57
CA MET A 1 4.08 19.61 -9.57
C MET A 1 3.13 18.40 -9.40
N LYS A 2 2.54 17.83 -10.46
CA LYS A 2 1.55 16.73 -10.33
C LYS A 2 2.11 15.41 -9.74
N LYS A 3 3.36 15.04 -10.04
CA LYS A 3 3.99 13.79 -9.57
C LYS A 3 4.04 13.65 -8.04
N HIS A 4 4.40 14.71 -7.32
CA HIS A 4 4.44 14.70 -5.85
C HIS A 4 3.07 14.45 -5.21
N LEU A 5 1.99 14.90 -5.85
CA LEU A 5 0.64 14.73 -5.33
C LEU A 5 0.17 13.27 -5.50
N ILE A 6 0.52 12.65 -6.64
CA ILE A 6 0.26 11.22 -6.90
C ILE A 6 1.04 10.33 -5.93
N LEU A 7 2.31 10.65 -5.68
CA LEU A 7 3.15 9.93 -4.71
C LEU A 7 2.57 9.97 -3.28
N LYS A 8 2.15 11.16 -2.84
CA LYS A 8 1.51 11.33 -1.52
C LYS A 8 0.22 10.53 -1.42
N LEU A 9 -0.63 10.63 -2.45
CA LEU A 9 -1.90 9.91 -2.49
C LEU A 9 -1.66 8.39 -2.45
N ASN A 10 -0.70 7.88 -3.21
CA ASN A 10 -0.35 6.47 -3.21
C ASN A 10 0.17 5.99 -1.85
N THR A 11 1.00 6.81 -1.19
CA THR A 11 1.54 6.50 0.14
C THR A 11 0.43 6.45 1.19
N GLU A 12 -0.49 7.42 1.18
CA GLU A 12 -1.64 7.42 2.10
C GLU A 12 -2.59 6.27 1.80
N LEU A 13 -2.85 5.97 0.52
CA LEU A 13 -3.68 4.84 0.09
C LEU A 13 -3.05 3.49 0.49
N PHE A 14 -1.74 3.34 0.36
CA PHE A 14 -1.01 2.15 0.81
C PHE A 14 -1.14 1.97 2.33
N ARG A 15 -0.96 3.05 3.10
CA ARG A 15 -1.10 3.01 4.55
C ARG A 15 -2.54 2.67 4.98
N ALA A 16 -3.53 3.32 4.37
CA ALA A 16 -4.94 3.09 4.65
C ALA A 16 -5.36 1.66 4.26
N SER A 17 -4.95 1.17 3.09
CA SER A 17 -5.25 -0.19 2.63
C SER A 17 -4.58 -1.25 3.51
N GLY A 18 -3.37 -1.02 4.01
CA GLY A 18 -2.72 -1.91 4.97
C GLY A 18 -3.48 -2.00 6.29
N ILE A 19 -3.87 -0.85 6.86
CA ILE A 19 -4.68 -0.81 8.09
C ILE A 19 -6.04 -1.50 7.86
N LEU A 20 -6.70 -1.21 6.75
CA LEU A 20 -7.99 -1.82 6.40
C LEU A 20 -7.86 -3.34 6.25
N THR A 21 -6.79 -3.83 5.60
CA THR A 21 -6.52 -5.26 5.45
C THR A 21 -6.33 -5.92 6.81
N LEU A 22 -5.59 -5.29 7.73
CA LEU A 22 -5.42 -5.80 9.10
C LEU A 22 -6.74 -5.86 9.87
N ILE A 23 -7.58 -4.82 9.79
CA ILE A 23 -8.90 -4.81 10.45
C ILE A 23 -9.80 -5.90 9.89
N LEU A 24 -9.85 -6.04 8.56
CA LEU A 24 -10.64 -7.08 7.91
C LEU A 24 -10.15 -8.48 8.29
N PHE A 25 -8.83 -8.68 8.34
CA PHE A 25 -8.26 -9.95 8.80
C PHE A 25 -8.61 -10.25 10.26
N LEU A 26 -8.60 -9.22 11.13
CA LEU A 26 -9.00 -9.34 12.53
C LEU A 26 -10.49 -9.70 12.65
N LEU A 27 -11.35 -9.06 11.85
CA LEU A 27 -12.80 -9.34 11.83
C LEU A 27 -13.10 -10.75 11.32
N GLU A 28 -12.40 -11.23 10.29
CA GLU A 28 -12.51 -12.60 9.80
C GLU A 28 -12.04 -13.60 10.86
N THR A 29 -11.00 -13.26 11.62
CA THR A 29 -10.50 -14.11 12.73
C THR A 29 -11.48 -14.16 13.91
N LEU A 30 -12.18 -13.06 14.20
CA LEU A 30 -13.19 -13.01 15.28
C LEU A 30 -14.46 -13.79 14.93
N LYS A 31 -14.82 -13.85 13.64
CA LYS A 31 -15.96 -14.61 13.15
C LYS A 31 -15.67 -15.08 11.74
N GLU A 32 -15.37 -16.37 11.60
CA GLU A 32 -15.16 -17.01 10.31
C GLU A 32 -16.31 -16.70 9.35
N GLY A 33 -15.96 -16.27 8.13
CA GLY A 33 -16.89 -15.95 7.07
C GLY A 33 -17.57 -14.59 7.19
N TYR A 34 -17.34 -13.79 8.24
CA TYR A 34 -17.98 -12.48 8.39
C TYR A 34 -17.54 -11.49 7.30
N VAL A 35 -16.25 -11.42 6.99
CA VAL A 35 -15.75 -10.56 5.92
C VAL A 35 -16.06 -11.19 4.57
N SER A 36 -15.83 -12.49 4.42
CA SER A 36 -16.10 -13.24 3.19
C SER A 36 -17.57 -13.15 2.71
N PHE A 37 -18.52 -12.86 3.61
CA PHE A 37 -19.94 -12.66 3.28
C PHE A 37 -20.23 -11.31 2.59
N TYR A 38 -19.45 -10.26 2.89
CA TYR A 38 -19.69 -8.89 2.41
C TYR A 38 -18.62 -8.41 1.42
N LEU A 39 -17.39 -8.87 1.55
CA LEU A 39 -16.23 -8.44 0.78
C LEU A 39 -15.35 -9.66 0.49
N ASN A 40 -14.92 -9.83 -0.76
CA ASN A 40 -13.97 -10.89 -1.08
C ASN A 40 -12.58 -10.50 -0.53
N PRO A 41 -12.07 -11.18 0.52
CA PRO A 41 -10.80 -10.81 1.15
C PRO A 41 -9.61 -10.92 0.18
N VAL A 42 -9.72 -11.76 -0.85
CA VAL A 42 -8.70 -11.89 -1.90
C VAL A 42 -8.54 -10.58 -2.68
N ILE A 43 -9.64 -9.87 -2.98
CA ILE A 43 -9.58 -8.60 -3.73
C ILE A 43 -8.86 -7.52 -2.92
N VAL A 44 -9.15 -7.44 -1.61
CA VAL A 44 -8.51 -6.47 -0.71
C VAL A 44 -7.01 -6.76 -0.60
N LEU A 45 -6.64 -8.03 -0.50
CA LEU A 45 -5.25 -8.47 -0.41
C LEU A 45 -4.48 -8.18 -1.71
N VAL A 46 -5.10 -8.37 -2.87
CA VAL A 46 -4.53 -8.00 -4.17
C VAL A 46 -4.28 -6.48 -4.27
N ILE A 47 -5.23 -5.64 -3.84
CA ILE A 47 -5.05 -4.18 -3.84
C ILE A 47 -3.88 -3.77 -2.91
N PHE A 48 -3.78 -4.38 -1.74
CA PHE A 48 -2.69 -4.14 -0.80
C PHE A 48 -1.32 -4.53 -1.40
N LEU A 49 -1.24 -5.70 -2.04
CA LEU A 49 0.00 -6.15 -2.70
C LEU A 49 0.41 -5.22 -3.85
N VAL A 50 -0.52 -4.87 -4.74
CA VAL A 50 -0.22 -4.00 -5.88
C VAL A 50 0.22 -2.61 -5.42
N SER A 51 -0.45 -2.02 -4.44
CA SER A 51 -0.04 -0.72 -3.87
C SER A 51 1.31 -0.77 -3.17
N GLY A 52 1.61 -1.86 -2.46
CA GLY A 52 2.92 -2.09 -1.83
C GLY A 52 4.05 -2.25 -2.83
N VAL A 53 3.82 -2.95 -3.94
CA VAL A 53 4.81 -3.10 -5.02
C VAL A 53 5.11 -1.75 -5.67
N VAL A 54 4.09 -0.94 -5.97
CA VAL A 54 4.29 0.42 -6.52
C VAL A 54 5.10 1.29 -5.55
N TRP A 55 4.78 1.24 -4.25
CA TRP A 55 5.55 1.98 -3.24
C TRP A 55 7.00 1.50 -3.12
N LEU A 56 7.25 0.19 -3.22
CA LEU A 56 8.59 -0.38 -3.14
C LEU A 56 9.47 0.05 -4.32
N PHE A 57 8.91 0.05 -5.54
CA PHE A 57 9.65 0.49 -6.72
C PHE A 57 9.90 2.01 -6.72
N ASP A 58 8.97 2.81 -6.21
CA ASP A 58 9.13 4.26 -6.04
C ASP A 58 10.25 4.61 -5.04
N LYS A 59 10.38 3.84 -3.95
CA LYS A 59 11.48 4.01 -3.00
C LYS A 59 12.85 3.50 -3.46
N ASN A 60 12.91 2.70 -4.52
CA ASN A 60 14.13 2.13 -5.07
C ASN A 60 14.76 2.99 -6.18
N GLU A 61 14.21 4.16 -6.51
CA GLU A 61 14.97 5.16 -7.27
C GLU A 61 16.08 5.71 -6.37
N PRO A 62 17.37 5.41 -6.63
CA PRO A 62 18.45 5.96 -5.84
C PRO A 62 18.43 7.48 -5.99
N ASP A 63 18.43 8.18 -4.86
CA ASP A 63 18.49 9.63 -4.80
C ASP A 63 19.81 10.10 -5.44
N SER A 64 19.77 10.34 -6.75
CA SER A 64 20.93 10.74 -7.58
C SER A 64 21.61 12.02 -7.08
N THR A 65 20.98 12.72 -6.13
CA THR A 65 21.48 13.89 -5.44
C THR A 65 22.75 13.63 -4.60
N PHE A 66 23.01 12.40 -4.15
CA PHE A 66 24.26 12.10 -3.41
C PHE A 66 25.51 12.05 -4.32
N THR A 67 25.34 11.75 -5.61
CA THR A 67 26.49 11.54 -6.54
C THR A 67 27.09 12.83 -7.11
N LEU A 68 26.42 13.97 -6.93
CA LEU A 68 26.88 15.28 -7.43
C LEU A 68 27.60 16.12 -6.37
N SER A 69 27.55 15.74 -5.08
CA SER A 69 28.29 16.45 -4.03
C SER A 69 29.76 16.01 -3.91
N GLU A 70 30.15 14.91 -4.57
CA GLU A 70 31.51 14.36 -4.53
C GLU A 70 32.29 14.57 -5.85
N ARG A 71 31.84 15.48 -6.73
CA ARG A 71 32.61 15.92 -7.91
C ARG A 71 32.94 17.40 -7.86
#